data_AF-A0AA35T5S5-F1
#
_entry.id   AF-A0AA35T5S5-F1
#
_cell.length_a   1.000
_cell.length_b   1.000
_cell.length_c   1.000
_cell.angle_alpha   90.00
_cell.angle_beta   90.00
_cell.angle_gamma   90.00
#
_symmetry.space_group_name_H-M   'P 1'
#
loop_
_entity.id
_entity.type
_entity.pdbx_description
1 polymer ?
#
loop_
_entity_poly.entity_id
_entity_poly.type
_entity_poly.pdbx_seq_one_letter_code
_entity_poly.pdbx_strand_id
1 'polypeptide(L)'
;MRKEAMKELPYTFKMPTSLPDLLAHTTGRSPEECGTVVERIHSCHHPSLAPENRQLLEKFLDLVVSYCRHLGREATQQDLQTLNYLASPLLALAQVSPLHAARLFRRLLSAVHKSWKSARRRLFPPFDHVVIFWLVGVVFSASDFRHPVTTPAMLIMGQILLKSSVKTVGDLVLGLTVCHIFTTLFISSSKRLVPELVNFLTSCTSLISTHPTPVVLPPFSASSKLRLALCDSVRKWQSTSPLPDISSVLSLIMAERVRGGEDREMGGDPAVSAAAVSSCLRTVQRLTQLYCDLPSFAELFSAIAFNLQQLVRKSKK
;
A
#
# COMPACT_ATOMS: atom_id res chain seq x y z
N MET A 1 -18.78 -14.12 -35.64
CA MET A 1 -19.64 -14.85 -34.67
C MET A 1 -18.87 -15.75 -33.70
N ARG A 2 -18.29 -16.91 -34.07
CA ARG A 2 -17.61 -17.80 -33.06
C ARG A 2 -16.30 -17.26 -32.48
N LYS A 3 -15.54 -16.44 -33.21
CA LYS A 3 -14.30 -15.81 -32.70
C LYS A 3 -14.55 -14.54 -31.85
N GLU A 4 -15.73 -13.94 -31.95
CA GLU A 4 -16.15 -12.80 -31.11
C GLU A 4 -16.70 -13.29 -29.77
N ALA A 5 -17.45 -14.41 -29.76
CA ALA A 5 -17.91 -15.06 -28.53
C ALA A 5 -16.77 -15.63 -27.65
N MET A 6 -15.55 -15.81 -28.18
CA MET A 6 -14.36 -16.18 -27.38
C MET A 6 -13.63 -14.98 -26.78
N LYS A 7 -13.92 -13.75 -27.25
CA LYS A 7 -13.47 -12.50 -26.61
C LYS A 7 -14.45 -12.02 -25.53
N GLU A 8 -15.70 -12.48 -25.59
CA GLU A 8 -16.69 -12.15 -24.57
C GLU A 8 -16.51 -13.08 -23.36
N LEU A 9 -16.18 -12.48 -22.22
CA LEU A 9 -16.17 -13.17 -20.93
C LEU A 9 -17.50 -13.93 -20.76
N PRO A 10 -17.48 -15.20 -20.33
CA PRO A 10 -18.71 -15.94 -20.10
C PRO A 10 -19.55 -15.25 -19.02
N TYR A 11 -20.87 -15.25 -19.22
CA TYR A 11 -21.82 -14.63 -18.29
C TYR A 11 -22.03 -15.45 -17.01
N THR A 12 -21.73 -16.75 -17.05
CA THR A 12 -21.85 -17.66 -15.91
C THR A 12 -20.49 -18.28 -15.59
N PHE A 13 -20.08 -18.15 -14.33
CA PHE A 13 -18.88 -18.79 -13.79
C PHE A 13 -19.28 -19.78 -12.71
N LYS A 14 -18.64 -20.95 -12.71
CA LYS A 14 -18.76 -21.88 -11.58
C LYS A 14 -18.04 -21.27 -10.37
N MET A 15 -18.57 -21.53 -9.18
CA MET A 15 -17.95 -21.06 -7.94
C MET A 15 -16.58 -21.72 -7.75
N PRO A 16 -15.48 -20.95 -7.68
CA PRO A 16 -14.16 -21.53 -7.50
C PRO A 16 -14.05 -22.10 -6.09
N THR A 17 -13.47 -23.29 -5.99
CA THR A 17 -13.34 -24.03 -4.72
C THR A 17 -11.95 -23.88 -4.09
N SER A 18 -10.97 -23.43 -4.87
CA SER A 18 -9.57 -23.31 -4.44
C SER A 18 -8.89 -22.12 -5.12
N LEU A 19 -7.74 -21.70 -4.57
CA LEU A 19 -6.94 -20.63 -5.18
C LEU A 19 -6.47 -20.97 -6.61
N PRO A 20 -5.96 -22.18 -6.91
CA PRO A 20 -5.61 -22.56 -8.29
C PRO A 20 -6.78 -22.49 -9.27
N ASP A 21 -7.99 -22.80 -8.80
CA ASP A 21 -9.22 -22.75 -9.60
C ASP A 21 -9.59 -21.30 -9.94
N LEU A 22 -9.52 -20.40 -8.96
CA LEU A 22 -9.67 -18.96 -9.18
C LEU A 22 -8.57 -18.42 -10.11
N LEU A 23 -7.32 -18.87 -9.94
CA LEU A 23 -6.22 -18.49 -10.82
C LEU A 23 -6.49 -18.94 -12.26
N ALA A 24 -6.95 -20.17 -12.48
CA ALA A 24 -7.31 -20.66 -13.81
C ALA A 24 -8.41 -19.83 -14.50
N HIS A 25 -9.30 -19.21 -13.73
CA HIS A 25 -10.26 -18.23 -14.26
C HIS A 25 -9.66 -16.87 -14.57
N THR A 26 -8.48 -16.52 -14.06
CA THR A 26 -7.85 -15.20 -14.25
C THR A 26 -6.59 -15.24 -15.13
N THR A 27 -5.96 -16.40 -15.32
CA THR A 27 -4.72 -16.55 -16.09
C THR A 27 -4.91 -16.14 -17.54
N GLY A 28 -4.06 -15.23 -18.03
CA GLY A 28 -4.06 -14.76 -19.42
C GLY A 28 -5.13 -13.71 -19.74
N ARG A 29 -5.86 -13.20 -18.74
CA ARG A 29 -6.87 -12.15 -18.88
C ARG A 29 -6.31 -10.77 -18.54
N SER A 30 -6.98 -9.72 -19.02
CA SER A 30 -6.62 -8.36 -18.65
C SER A 30 -6.99 -8.05 -17.18
N PRO A 31 -6.34 -7.06 -16.53
CA PRO A 31 -6.67 -6.68 -15.16
C PRO A 31 -8.15 -6.31 -14.94
N GLU A 32 -8.75 -5.66 -15.94
CA GLU A 32 -10.17 -5.29 -15.97
C GLU A 32 -11.09 -6.50 -16.02
N GLU A 33 -10.73 -7.47 -16.87
CA GLU A 33 -11.45 -8.72 -17.01
C GLU A 33 -11.40 -9.52 -15.71
N CYS A 34 -10.26 -9.55 -15.02
CA CYS A 34 -10.12 -10.20 -13.72
C CYS A 34 -11.09 -9.63 -12.67
N GLY A 35 -11.23 -8.30 -12.60
CA GLY A 35 -12.23 -7.65 -11.73
C GLY A 35 -13.66 -8.04 -12.11
N THR A 36 -13.97 -8.01 -13.40
CA THR A 36 -15.28 -8.37 -13.95
C THR A 36 -15.65 -9.82 -13.66
N VAL A 37 -14.69 -10.75 -13.68
CA VAL A 37 -14.91 -12.16 -13.35
C VAL A 37 -15.37 -12.32 -11.91
N VAL A 38 -14.69 -11.66 -10.97
CA VAL A 38 -15.05 -11.71 -9.55
C VAL A 38 -16.43 -11.09 -9.30
N GLU A 39 -16.73 -9.97 -9.97
CA GLU A 39 -18.04 -9.31 -9.90
C GLU A 39 -19.17 -10.20 -10.45
N ARG A 40 -18.92 -10.90 -11.57
CA ARG A 40 -19.89 -11.84 -12.16
C ARG A 40 -20.09 -13.05 -11.26
N ILE A 41 -19.03 -13.62 -10.69
CA ILE A 41 -19.15 -14.74 -9.73
C ILE A 41 -20.00 -14.32 -8.53
N HIS A 42 -19.75 -13.12 -7.98
CA HIS A 42 -20.55 -12.55 -6.89
C HIS A 42 -22.03 -12.40 -7.29
N SER A 43 -22.30 -11.86 -8.47
CA SER A 43 -23.66 -11.62 -8.98
C SER A 43 -24.43 -12.92 -9.23
N CYS A 44 -23.78 -13.93 -9.82
CA CYS A 44 -24.39 -15.24 -10.08
C CYS A 44 -24.73 -16.01 -8.80
N HIS A 45 -24.08 -15.69 -7.67
CA HIS A 45 -24.29 -16.34 -6.38
C HIS A 45 -24.87 -15.38 -5.34
N HIS A 46 -25.64 -14.38 -5.75
CA HIS A 46 -26.22 -13.42 -4.82
C HIS A 46 -27.10 -14.13 -3.76
N PRO A 47 -27.08 -13.71 -2.47
CA PRO A 47 -27.88 -14.34 -1.41
C PRO A 47 -29.38 -14.37 -1.67
N SER A 48 -29.89 -13.45 -2.51
CA SER A 48 -31.30 -13.43 -2.90
C SER A 48 -31.73 -14.62 -3.77
N LEU A 49 -30.79 -15.31 -4.42
CA LEU A 49 -31.09 -16.46 -5.27
C LEU A 49 -31.29 -17.73 -4.44
N ALA A 50 -30.41 -17.95 -3.47
CA ALA A 50 -30.52 -19.05 -2.51
C ALA A 50 -29.81 -18.68 -1.20
N PRO A 51 -30.40 -19.00 -0.03
CA PRO A 51 -29.79 -18.68 1.27
C PRO A 51 -28.45 -19.41 1.49
N GLU A 52 -28.26 -20.58 0.88
CA GLU A 52 -27.02 -21.36 0.92
C GLU A 52 -25.84 -20.62 0.26
N ASN A 53 -26.12 -19.72 -0.69
CA ASN A 53 -25.08 -18.96 -1.38
C ASN A 53 -24.31 -18.03 -0.44
N ARG A 54 -24.91 -17.63 0.70
CA ARG A 54 -24.22 -16.80 1.69
C ARG A 54 -22.94 -17.47 2.20
N GLN A 55 -23.00 -18.76 2.54
CA GLN A 55 -21.83 -19.50 3.02
C GLN A 55 -20.80 -19.73 1.91
N LEU A 56 -21.26 -19.91 0.68
CA LEU A 56 -20.37 -19.99 -0.48
C LEU A 56 -19.63 -18.67 -0.69
N LEU A 57 -20.33 -17.54 -0.63
CA LEU A 57 -19.73 -16.20 -0.76
C LEU A 57 -18.75 -15.87 0.38
N GLU A 58 -18.99 -16.35 1.60
CA GLU A 58 -18.03 -16.23 2.70
C GLU A 58 -16.71 -16.95 2.40
N LYS A 59 -16.78 -18.19 1.88
CA LYS A 59 -15.59 -18.92 1.43
C LYS A 59 -14.93 -18.25 0.22
N PHE A 60 -15.73 -17.69 -0.67
CA PHE A 60 -15.22 -16.96 -1.83
C PHE A 60 -14.49 -15.69 -1.42
N LEU A 61 -14.96 -14.94 -0.43
CA LEU A 61 -14.23 -13.80 0.14
C LEU A 61 -12.85 -14.24 0.65
N ASP A 62 -12.77 -15.37 1.37
CA ASP A 62 -11.49 -15.92 1.84
C ASP A 62 -10.54 -16.24 0.67
N LEU A 63 -11.07 -16.77 -0.44
CA LEU A 63 -10.33 -17.07 -1.67
C LEU A 63 -9.86 -15.81 -2.39
N VAL A 64 -10.72 -14.79 -2.55
CA VAL A 64 -10.35 -13.54 -3.24
C VAL A 64 -9.31 -12.78 -2.43
N VAL A 65 -9.40 -12.76 -1.09
CA VAL A 65 -8.35 -12.19 -0.23
C VAL A 65 -7.04 -12.96 -0.38
N SER A 66 -7.10 -14.29 -0.48
CA SER A 66 -5.92 -15.12 -0.74
C SER A 66 -5.31 -14.85 -2.12
N TYR A 67 -6.15 -14.61 -3.13
CA TYR A 67 -5.73 -14.21 -4.47
C TYR A 67 -5.04 -12.84 -4.45
N CYS A 68 -5.60 -11.84 -3.77
CA CYS A 68 -4.95 -10.53 -3.60
C CYS A 68 -3.57 -10.65 -2.94
N ARG A 69 -3.42 -11.55 -1.95
CA ARG A 69 -2.12 -11.83 -1.34
C ARG A 69 -1.15 -12.51 -2.30
N HIS A 70 -1.64 -13.40 -3.17
CA HIS A 70 -0.83 -14.03 -4.21
C HIS A 70 -0.35 -13.00 -5.24
N LEU A 71 -1.24 -12.12 -5.71
CA LEU A 71 -0.89 -10.95 -6.54
C LEU A 71 0.16 -10.06 -5.85
N GLY A 72 0.04 -9.86 -4.54
CA GLY A 72 1.04 -9.15 -3.73
C GLY A 72 2.37 -9.90 -3.55
N ARG A 73 2.44 -11.20 -3.83
CA ARG A 73 3.70 -11.96 -3.80
C ARG A 73 4.43 -11.88 -5.12
N GLU A 74 3.71 -11.98 -6.22
CA GLU A 74 4.26 -11.90 -7.59
C GLU A 74 4.59 -10.45 -7.95
N ALA A 75 3.66 -9.53 -7.65
CA ALA A 75 3.81 -8.09 -7.75
C ALA A 75 4.27 -7.63 -9.15
N THR A 76 3.64 -8.13 -10.21
CA THR A 76 3.81 -7.66 -11.60
C THR A 76 2.88 -6.48 -11.94
N GLN A 77 3.20 -5.70 -12.98
CA GLN A 77 2.46 -4.45 -13.29
C GLN A 77 0.97 -4.72 -13.47
N GLN A 78 0.65 -5.84 -14.10
CA GLN A 78 -0.71 -6.31 -14.31
C GLN A 78 -1.37 -6.73 -13.00
N ASP A 79 -0.65 -7.36 -12.07
CA ASP A 79 -1.19 -7.77 -10.77
C ASP A 79 -1.63 -6.56 -9.93
N LEU A 80 -0.86 -5.47 -9.98
CA LEU A 80 -1.13 -4.28 -9.19
C LEU A 80 -2.30 -3.47 -9.76
N GLN A 81 -2.43 -3.44 -11.08
CA GLN A 81 -3.66 -2.97 -11.73
C GLN A 81 -4.86 -3.87 -11.37
N THR A 82 -4.65 -5.19 -11.34
CA THR A 82 -5.70 -6.15 -10.98
C THR A 82 -6.20 -5.93 -9.56
N LEU A 83 -5.31 -5.66 -8.59
CA LEU A 83 -5.70 -5.29 -7.23
C LEU A 83 -6.67 -4.08 -7.23
N ASN A 84 -6.37 -3.03 -8.00
CA ASN A 84 -7.25 -1.86 -8.09
C ASN A 84 -8.66 -2.23 -8.62
N TYR A 85 -8.75 -3.06 -9.67
CA TYR A 85 -10.05 -3.52 -10.19
C TYR A 85 -10.78 -4.48 -9.24
N LEU A 86 -10.06 -5.18 -8.36
CA LEU A 86 -10.66 -6.04 -7.32
C LEU A 86 -11.21 -5.26 -6.12
N ALA A 87 -10.87 -3.98 -5.96
CA ALA A 87 -11.27 -3.18 -4.81
C ALA A 87 -12.80 -3.08 -4.65
N SER A 88 -13.51 -2.78 -5.74
CA SER A 88 -14.98 -2.68 -5.72
C SER A 88 -15.66 -4.03 -5.47
N PRO A 89 -15.33 -5.13 -6.20
CA PRO A 89 -15.86 -6.45 -5.91
C PRO A 89 -15.60 -6.95 -4.47
N LEU A 90 -14.42 -6.64 -3.92
CA LEU A 90 -14.07 -6.98 -2.53
C LEU A 90 -14.97 -6.29 -1.51
N LEU A 91 -15.25 -5.00 -1.71
CA LEU A 91 -16.15 -4.26 -0.83
C LEU A 91 -17.57 -4.86 -0.88
N ALA A 92 -18.07 -5.17 -2.08
CA ALA A 92 -19.37 -5.81 -2.25
C ALA A 92 -19.45 -7.17 -1.55
N LEU A 93 -18.43 -8.02 -1.70
CA LEU A 93 -18.35 -9.32 -1.03
C LEU A 93 -18.30 -9.19 0.50
N ALA A 94 -17.57 -8.21 1.02
CA ALA A 94 -17.50 -7.98 2.46
C ALA A 94 -18.83 -7.51 3.05
N GLN A 95 -19.65 -6.79 2.29
CA GLN A 95 -20.99 -6.33 2.70
C GLN A 95 -22.00 -7.48 2.84
N VAL A 96 -21.82 -8.59 2.13
CA VAL A 96 -22.68 -9.78 2.27
C VAL A 96 -22.61 -10.38 3.68
N SER A 97 -21.39 -10.49 4.23
CA SER A 97 -21.17 -10.97 5.59
C SER A 97 -20.09 -10.17 6.33
N PRO A 98 -20.46 -9.00 6.90
CA PRO A 98 -19.51 -8.12 7.58
C PRO A 98 -18.84 -8.77 8.78
N LEU A 99 -19.56 -9.66 9.48
CA LEU A 99 -19.03 -10.38 10.65
C LEU A 99 -17.94 -11.38 10.25
N HIS A 100 -18.14 -12.12 9.15
CA HIS A 100 -17.13 -13.03 8.61
C HIS A 100 -15.90 -12.25 8.12
N ALA A 101 -16.12 -11.17 7.35
CA ALA A 101 -15.06 -10.28 6.88
C ALA A 101 -14.23 -9.75 8.06
N ALA A 102 -14.88 -9.22 9.12
CA ALA A 102 -14.18 -8.70 10.28
C ALA A 102 -13.33 -9.77 10.99
N ARG A 103 -13.83 -11.01 11.12
CA ARG A 103 -13.06 -12.12 11.70
C ARG A 103 -11.89 -12.52 10.81
N LEU A 104 -12.08 -12.60 9.49
CA LEU A 104 -11.02 -12.89 8.52
C LEU A 104 -9.89 -11.86 8.63
N PHE A 105 -10.20 -10.57 8.52
CA PHE A 105 -9.20 -9.52 8.56
C PHE A 105 -8.51 -9.41 9.93
N ARG A 106 -9.22 -9.64 11.04
CA ARG A 106 -8.58 -9.73 12.37
C ARG A 106 -7.57 -10.88 12.45
N ARG A 107 -7.92 -12.06 11.90
CA ARG A 107 -6.99 -13.20 11.85
C ARG A 107 -5.75 -12.86 11.02
N LEU A 108 -5.95 -12.24 9.84
CA LEU A 108 -4.85 -11.82 8.96
C LEU A 108 -3.95 -10.78 9.62
N LEU A 109 -4.51 -9.72 10.21
CA LEU A 109 -3.75 -8.69 10.93
C LEU A 109 -2.96 -9.29 12.11
N SER A 110 -3.57 -10.23 12.84
CA SER A 110 -2.88 -10.92 13.94
C SER A 110 -1.73 -11.78 13.44
N ALA A 111 -1.90 -12.47 12.30
CA ALA A 111 -0.84 -13.24 11.66
C ALA A 111 0.31 -12.31 11.17
N VAL A 112 -0.03 -11.18 10.55
CA VAL A 112 0.94 -10.16 10.11
C VAL A 112 1.75 -9.66 11.30
N HIS A 113 1.08 -9.27 12.38
CA HIS A 113 1.74 -8.75 13.58
C HIS A 113 2.64 -9.80 14.25
N LYS A 114 2.18 -11.05 14.36
CA LYS A 114 2.99 -12.16 14.91
C LYS A 114 4.24 -12.41 14.08
N SER A 115 4.07 -12.52 12.76
CA SER A 115 5.17 -12.71 11.79
C SER A 115 6.21 -11.59 11.93
N TRP A 116 5.78 -10.33 11.89
CA TRP A 116 6.66 -9.18 12.06
C TRP A 116 7.36 -9.13 13.42
N LYS A 117 6.63 -9.44 14.52
CA LYS A 117 7.21 -9.45 15.87
C LYS A 117 8.27 -10.54 16.04
N SER A 118 8.07 -11.70 15.40
CA SER A 118 9.04 -12.80 15.38
C SER A 118 10.22 -12.57 14.45
N ALA A 119 10.10 -11.64 13.50
CA ALA A 119 11.16 -11.37 12.53
C ALA A 119 12.40 -10.80 13.22
N ARG A 120 13.56 -11.41 12.95
CA ARG A 120 14.85 -10.96 13.48
C ARG A 120 15.10 -9.52 13.03
N ARG A 121 15.47 -8.66 13.98
CA ARG A 121 15.73 -7.21 13.77
C ARG A 121 14.52 -6.37 13.34
N ARG A 122 13.29 -6.89 13.45
CA ARG A 122 12.05 -6.16 13.08
C ARG A 122 12.16 -5.51 11.70
N LEU A 123 12.52 -6.30 10.70
CA LEU A 123 12.55 -5.83 9.30
C LEU A 123 11.14 -5.44 8.85
N PHE A 124 11.05 -4.65 7.77
CA PHE A 124 9.77 -4.34 7.17
C PHE A 124 9.05 -5.61 6.72
N PRO A 125 7.71 -5.68 6.88
CA PRO A 125 6.96 -6.84 6.45
C PRO A 125 7.00 -6.95 4.92
N PRO A 126 6.94 -8.17 4.37
CA PRO A 126 6.93 -8.37 2.94
C PRO A 126 5.69 -7.76 2.30
N PHE A 127 5.75 -7.48 1.00
CA PHE A 127 4.71 -6.74 0.29
C PHE A 127 3.32 -7.42 0.36
N ASP A 128 3.25 -8.75 0.44
CA ASP A 128 1.99 -9.48 0.61
C ASP A 128 1.28 -9.16 1.94
N HIS A 129 2.03 -8.77 2.97
CA HIS A 129 1.47 -8.29 4.24
C HIS A 129 1.04 -6.82 4.13
N VAL A 130 1.74 -6.01 3.33
CA VAL A 130 1.35 -4.61 3.05
C VAL A 130 0.02 -4.56 2.31
N VAL A 131 -0.22 -5.48 1.37
CA VAL A 131 -1.51 -5.63 0.68
C VAL A 131 -2.67 -5.86 1.65
N ILE A 132 -2.44 -6.51 2.80
CA ILE A 132 -3.49 -6.71 3.81
C ILE A 132 -3.93 -5.37 4.42
N PHE A 133 -3.01 -4.42 4.67
CA PHE A 133 -3.38 -3.09 5.16
C PHE A 133 -4.18 -2.30 4.13
N TRP A 134 -3.80 -2.42 2.85
CA TRP A 134 -4.55 -1.84 1.74
C TRP A 134 -5.97 -2.40 1.68
N LEU A 135 -6.13 -3.73 1.71
CA LEU A 135 -7.43 -4.40 1.72
C LEU A 135 -8.31 -3.93 2.89
N VAL A 136 -7.74 -3.78 4.10
CA VAL A 136 -8.48 -3.27 5.26
C VAL A 136 -9.00 -1.85 5.01
N GLY A 137 -8.17 -0.96 4.44
CA GLY A 137 -8.55 0.42 4.15
C GLY A 137 -9.56 0.56 3.00
N VAL A 138 -9.62 -0.40 2.09
CA VAL A 138 -10.63 -0.47 1.01
C VAL A 138 -11.97 -0.99 1.55
N VAL A 139 -11.94 -2.03 2.38
CA VAL A 139 -13.15 -2.73 2.84
C VAL A 139 -13.82 -2.03 4.01
N PHE A 140 -13.06 -1.44 4.93
CA PHE A 140 -13.59 -0.83 6.16
C PHE A 140 -13.33 0.67 6.20
N SER A 141 -14.34 1.44 6.59
CA SER A 141 -14.17 2.86 6.89
C SER A 141 -13.24 3.06 8.08
N ALA A 142 -12.45 4.13 8.06
CA ALA A 142 -11.57 4.53 9.16
C ALA A 142 -12.07 5.76 9.94
N SER A 143 -13.25 6.28 9.60
CA SER A 143 -13.85 7.45 10.27
C SER A 143 -14.30 7.18 11.70
N ASP A 144 -14.57 5.93 12.06
CA ASP A 144 -15.08 5.56 13.39
C ASP A 144 -14.12 5.92 14.53
N PHE A 145 -14.68 6.17 15.71
CA PHE A 145 -13.87 6.39 16.93
C PHE A 145 -13.02 5.17 17.28
N ARG A 146 -13.65 3.99 17.24
CA ARG A 146 -13.02 2.68 17.46
C ARG A 146 -13.67 1.68 16.52
N HIS A 147 -12.86 1.03 15.70
CA HIS A 147 -13.31 -0.02 14.80
C HIS A 147 -12.50 -1.30 15.05
N PRO A 148 -13.13 -2.48 15.19
CA PRO A 148 -12.46 -3.73 15.59
C PRO A 148 -11.41 -4.25 14.59
N VAL A 149 -11.39 -3.73 13.36
CA VAL A 149 -10.41 -4.10 12.32
C VAL A 149 -9.46 -2.94 11.99
N THR A 150 -10.01 -1.72 11.84
CA THR A 150 -9.24 -0.56 11.37
C THR A 150 -8.31 -0.04 12.45
N THR A 151 -8.79 0.09 13.70
CA THR A 151 -7.96 0.54 14.82
C THR A 151 -6.73 -0.36 15.04
N PRO A 152 -6.85 -1.70 15.11
CA PRO A 152 -5.65 -2.54 15.21
C PRO A 152 -4.76 -2.46 13.96
N ALA A 153 -5.32 -2.30 12.76
CA ALA A 153 -4.50 -2.08 11.55
C ALA A 153 -3.66 -0.80 11.65
N MET A 154 -4.25 0.32 12.08
CA MET A 154 -3.53 1.58 12.31
C MET A 154 -2.41 1.42 13.35
N LEU A 155 -2.69 0.74 14.46
CA LEU A 155 -1.68 0.50 15.50
C LEU A 155 -0.52 -0.36 14.99
N ILE A 156 -0.80 -1.41 14.20
CA ILE A 156 0.25 -2.26 13.63
C ILE A 156 1.08 -1.46 12.62
N MET A 157 0.46 -0.68 11.73
CA MET A 157 1.18 0.18 10.78
C MET A 157 2.06 1.20 11.49
N GLY A 158 1.56 1.89 12.53
CA GLY A 158 2.36 2.82 13.33
C GLY A 158 3.56 2.12 14.01
N GLN A 159 3.36 0.93 14.56
CA GLN A 159 4.45 0.13 15.14
C GLN A 159 5.50 -0.27 14.10
N ILE A 160 5.07 -0.66 12.89
CA ILE A 160 5.97 -0.97 11.78
C ILE A 160 6.80 0.26 11.43
N LEU A 161 6.17 1.42 11.22
CA LEU A 161 6.87 2.65 10.87
C LEU A 161 7.86 3.10 11.95
N LEU A 162 7.51 2.93 13.23
CA LEU A 162 8.36 3.36 14.34
C LEU A 162 9.54 2.42 14.62
N LYS A 163 9.32 1.11 14.52
CA LYS A 163 10.26 0.08 15.02
C LYS A 163 11.03 -0.64 13.92
N SER A 164 10.65 -0.47 12.65
CA SER A 164 11.29 -1.23 11.56
C SER A 164 12.50 -0.49 11.03
N SER A 165 13.69 -1.09 11.17
CA SER A 165 14.95 -0.48 10.75
C SER A 165 15.02 -0.39 9.22
N VAL A 166 15.23 0.81 8.69
CA VAL A 166 15.46 1.05 7.26
C VAL A 166 16.94 0.88 6.95
N LYS A 167 17.31 -0.14 6.17
CA LYS A 167 18.71 -0.41 5.77
C LYS A 167 18.91 -0.39 4.28
N THR A 168 17.93 -0.87 3.53
CA THR A 168 17.94 -0.90 2.07
C THR A 168 16.99 0.15 1.50
N VAL A 169 17.14 0.42 0.20
CA VAL A 169 16.16 1.25 -0.53
C VAL A 169 14.78 0.60 -0.50
N GLY A 170 14.68 -0.72 -0.36
CA GLY A 170 13.37 -1.39 -0.30
C GLY A 170 12.69 -1.42 1.01
N ASP A 171 13.44 -1.44 2.10
CA ASP A 171 12.86 -1.13 3.40
C ASP A 171 12.24 0.28 3.36
N LEU A 172 12.90 1.22 2.69
CA LEU A 172 12.39 2.58 2.51
C LEU A 172 11.16 2.60 1.58
N VAL A 173 11.20 1.93 0.43
CA VAL A 173 10.07 1.89 -0.51
C VAL A 173 8.85 1.25 0.16
N LEU A 174 9.01 0.10 0.84
CA LEU A 174 7.93 -0.53 1.61
C LEU A 174 7.39 0.38 2.71
N GLY A 175 8.26 1.08 3.43
CA GLY A 175 7.86 2.07 4.44
C GLY A 175 7.07 3.23 3.84
N LEU A 176 7.50 3.76 2.69
CA LEU A 176 6.77 4.79 1.94
C LEU A 176 5.42 4.28 1.44
N THR A 177 5.33 3.02 1.00
CA THR A 177 4.04 2.39 0.63
C THR A 177 3.09 2.32 1.81
N VAL A 178 3.59 1.91 2.98
CA VAL A 178 2.79 1.93 4.23
C VAL A 178 2.35 3.35 4.56
N CYS A 179 3.24 4.35 4.47
CA CYS A 179 2.91 5.76 4.70
C CYS A 179 1.81 6.26 3.75
N HIS A 180 1.89 5.89 2.47
CA HIS A 180 0.91 6.25 1.47
C HIS A 180 -0.47 5.64 1.77
N ILE A 181 -0.51 4.33 2.04
CA ILE A 181 -1.74 3.61 2.45
C ILE A 181 -2.35 4.28 3.69
N PHE A 182 -1.51 4.58 4.69
CA PHE A 182 -1.94 5.21 5.94
C PHE A 182 -2.56 6.59 5.69
N THR A 183 -1.91 7.40 4.85
CA THR A 183 -2.37 8.75 4.53
C THR A 183 -3.68 8.73 3.73
N THR A 184 -3.73 7.96 2.65
CA THR A 184 -4.83 7.96 1.69
C THR A 184 -6.08 7.28 2.23
N LEU A 185 -5.97 6.11 2.85
CA LEU A 185 -7.14 5.30 3.23
C LEU A 185 -7.60 5.57 4.67
N PHE A 186 -6.69 5.85 5.60
CA PHE A 186 -7.02 5.96 7.02
C PHE A 186 -7.07 7.41 7.51
N ILE A 187 -6.05 8.22 7.22
CA ILE A 187 -5.99 9.61 7.71
C ILE A 187 -6.92 10.51 6.89
N SER A 188 -7.05 10.30 5.58
CA SER A 188 -7.95 11.11 4.75
C SER A 188 -9.41 11.05 5.21
N SER A 189 -9.83 9.94 5.83
CA SER A 189 -11.20 9.73 6.33
C SER A 189 -11.36 10.04 7.83
N SER A 190 -10.30 9.90 8.64
CA SER A 190 -10.36 10.10 10.08
C SER A 190 -9.80 11.44 10.58
N LYS A 191 -8.95 12.10 9.78
CA LYS A 191 -8.13 13.28 10.13
C LYS A 191 -7.34 13.14 11.44
N ARG A 192 -7.10 11.91 11.92
CA ARG A 192 -6.35 11.67 13.16
C ARG A 192 -4.87 11.99 12.96
N LEU A 193 -4.27 12.60 13.97
CA LEU A 193 -2.82 12.80 14.02
C LEU A 193 -2.11 11.46 14.27
N VAL A 194 -1.17 11.10 13.39
CA VAL A 194 -0.30 9.92 13.52
C VAL A 194 1.15 10.39 13.58
N PRO A 195 1.76 10.51 14.77
CA PRO A 195 3.12 11.04 14.92
C PRO A 195 4.18 10.16 14.27
N GLU A 196 3.99 8.83 14.27
CA GLU A 196 4.94 7.88 13.65
C GLU A 196 5.09 8.11 12.15
N LEU A 197 4.02 8.52 11.48
CA LEU A 197 4.02 8.86 10.07
C LEU A 197 4.83 10.13 9.81
N VAL A 198 4.59 11.18 10.60
CA VAL A 198 5.31 12.46 10.49
C VAL A 198 6.80 12.25 10.74
N ASN A 199 7.15 11.45 11.76
CA ASN A 199 8.54 11.13 12.08
C ASN A 199 9.22 10.36 10.94
N PHE A 200 8.56 9.34 10.39
CA PHE A 200 9.10 8.56 9.28
C PHE A 200 9.34 9.44 8.05
N LEU A 201 8.37 10.28 7.66
CA LEU A 201 8.52 11.21 6.53
C LEU A 201 9.60 12.26 6.78
N THR A 202 9.71 12.78 8.00
CA THR A 202 10.78 13.73 8.38
C THR A 202 12.15 13.08 8.16
N SER A 203 12.33 11.86 8.63
CA SER A 203 13.58 11.13 8.40
C SER A 203 13.80 10.81 6.91
N CYS A 204 12.76 10.46 6.14
CA CYS A 204 12.89 10.34 4.69
C CYS A 204 13.39 11.64 4.04
N THR A 205 12.86 12.80 4.42
CA THR A 205 13.33 14.09 3.88
C THR A 205 14.77 14.42 4.28
N SER A 206 15.22 13.97 5.45
CA SER A 206 16.62 14.11 5.85
C SER A 206 17.57 13.30 4.97
N LEU A 207 17.15 12.13 4.47
CA LEU A 207 17.95 11.30 3.55
C LEU A 207 18.13 11.91 2.16
N ILE A 208 17.24 12.83 1.78
CA ILE A 208 17.30 13.60 0.54
C ILE A 208 18.21 14.82 0.73
N SER A 209 18.22 15.39 1.94
CA SER A 209 19.07 16.53 2.30
C SER A 209 20.53 16.10 2.37
N THR A 210 21.42 16.89 1.75
CA THR A 210 22.87 16.60 1.75
C THR A 210 23.59 17.06 3.01
N HIS A 211 22.90 17.73 3.93
CA HIS A 211 23.47 18.20 5.19
C HIS A 211 23.00 17.32 6.35
N PRO A 212 23.86 17.08 7.37
CA PRO A 212 23.45 16.37 8.57
C PRO A 212 22.33 17.15 9.24
N THR A 213 21.13 16.57 9.30
CA THR A 213 20.03 17.12 10.07
C THR A 213 20.33 16.94 11.56
N PRO A 214 20.02 17.93 12.43
CA PRO A 214 20.31 17.83 13.85
C PRO A 214 19.49 16.74 14.57
N VAL A 215 18.41 16.25 13.96
CA VAL A 215 17.53 15.23 14.57
C VAL A 215 17.33 14.08 13.58
N VAL A 216 17.90 12.91 13.88
CA VAL A 216 17.57 11.64 13.23
C VAL A 216 16.54 10.94 14.10
N LEU A 217 15.31 10.82 13.63
CA LEU A 217 14.24 10.17 14.39
C LEU A 217 14.19 8.67 14.07
N PRO A 218 13.94 7.81 15.09
CA PRO A 218 13.64 6.40 14.87
C PRO A 218 12.53 6.25 13.81
N PRO A 219 12.67 5.31 12.85
CA PRO A 219 13.54 4.13 12.88
C PRO A 219 14.92 4.31 12.23
N PHE A 220 15.26 5.51 11.78
CA PHE A 220 16.52 5.75 11.10
C PHE A 220 17.65 5.85 12.14
N SER A 221 18.80 5.25 11.83
CA SER A 221 19.99 5.31 12.66
C SER A 221 20.92 6.37 12.09
N ALA A 222 21.59 7.17 12.93
CA ALA A 222 22.61 8.13 12.51
C ALA A 222 23.77 7.49 11.70
N SER A 223 23.89 6.15 11.75
CA SER A 223 24.85 5.34 11.01
C SER A 223 24.36 4.84 9.63
N SER A 224 23.16 5.20 9.18
CA SER A 224 22.67 4.75 7.87
C SER A 224 23.44 5.44 6.75
N LYS A 225 24.23 4.66 5.99
CA LYS A 225 24.91 5.11 4.76
C LYS A 225 23.94 5.37 3.59
N LEU A 226 22.64 5.16 3.81
CA LEU A 226 21.62 5.37 2.80
C LEU A 226 21.54 6.86 2.47
N ARG A 227 21.74 7.22 1.21
CA ARG A 227 21.51 8.57 0.69
C ARG A 227 20.60 8.44 -0.52
N LEU A 228 19.53 9.22 -0.54
CA LEU A 228 18.67 9.31 -1.72
C LEU A 228 19.23 10.40 -2.60
N ALA A 229 19.81 10.02 -3.74
CA ALA A 229 20.26 10.99 -4.72
C ALA A 229 19.06 11.60 -5.45
N LEU A 230 19.01 12.93 -5.51
CA LEU A 230 18.12 13.64 -6.41
C LEU A 230 18.64 13.44 -7.84
N CYS A 231 17.88 12.71 -8.66
CA CYS A 231 18.09 12.68 -10.10
C CYS A 231 17.45 13.93 -10.74
N ASP A 232 18.01 14.42 -11.85
CA ASP A 232 17.51 15.63 -12.54
C ASP A 232 16.03 15.52 -12.99
N SER A 233 15.48 14.31 -13.06
CA SER A 233 14.06 14.01 -13.26
C SER A 233 13.15 14.62 -12.19
N VAL A 234 13.63 14.77 -10.95
CA VAL A 234 12.88 15.42 -9.85
C VAL A 234 12.87 16.95 -10.01
N ARG A 235 13.85 17.55 -10.70
CA ARG A 235 13.87 19.01 -10.98
C ARG A 235 12.79 19.43 -11.98
N LYS A 236 12.31 18.50 -12.82
CA LYS A 236 11.20 18.71 -13.78
C LYS A 236 9.81 18.42 -13.17
N TRP A 237 9.70 18.40 -11.84
CA TRP A 237 8.44 18.14 -11.15
C TRP A 237 7.39 19.19 -11.51
N GLN A 238 6.35 18.77 -12.23
CA GLN A 238 5.16 19.56 -12.51
C GLN A 238 4.00 19.06 -11.62
N SER A 239 3.34 20.00 -10.96
CA SER A 239 2.29 19.82 -9.94
C SER A 239 0.93 19.35 -10.50
N THR A 240 0.92 18.54 -11.55
CA THR A 240 -0.29 18.25 -12.32
C THR A 240 -0.53 16.74 -12.47
N SER A 241 -0.88 16.09 -11.36
CA SER A 241 -1.83 14.98 -11.43
C SER A 241 -2.66 14.95 -10.15
N PRO A 242 -3.99 15.09 -10.24
CA PRO A 242 -4.85 14.91 -9.08
C PRO A 242 -4.82 13.41 -8.74
N LEU A 243 -4.41 13.10 -7.51
CA LEU A 243 -4.31 11.78 -6.88
C LEU A 243 -3.14 10.92 -7.42
N PRO A 244 -2.18 10.49 -6.57
CA PRO A 244 -1.36 9.35 -6.90
C PRO A 244 -2.22 8.11 -6.68
N ASP A 245 -2.63 7.48 -7.78
CA ASP A 245 -3.07 6.09 -7.80
C ASP A 245 -1.97 5.24 -7.13
N ILE A 246 -2.38 4.29 -6.28
CA ILE A 246 -1.50 3.39 -5.56
C ILE A 246 -0.52 2.71 -6.54
N SER A 247 -0.94 2.52 -7.80
CA SER A 247 -0.15 2.18 -8.99
C SER A 247 1.23 2.88 -9.08
N SER A 248 1.32 4.17 -8.74
CA SER A 248 2.57 4.94 -8.81
C SER A 248 3.58 4.64 -7.69
N VAL A 249 3.11 4.14 -6.55
CA VAL A 249 3.95 3.70 -5.41
C VAL A 249 4.28 2.21 -5.56
N LEU A 250 3.37 1.48 -6.20
CA LEU A 250 3.46 0.09 -6.56
C LEU A 250 4.46 -0.18 -7.69
N SER A 251 4.59 0.73 -8.66
CA SER A 251 5.66 0.70 -9.66
C SER A 251 7.07 0.92 -9.06
N LEU A 252 7.18 1.56 -7.89
CA LEU A 252 8.45 1.69 -7.15
C LEU A 252 8.90 0.36 -6.56
N ILE A 253 7.95 -0.40 -6.00
CA ILE A 253 8.20 -1.73 -5.43
C ILE A 253 8.67 -2.69 -6.53
N MET A 254 8.16 -2.53 -7.75
CA MET A 254 8.59 -3.31 -8.93
C MET A 254 9.99 -2.99 -9.39
N ALA A 255 10.29 -1.70 -9.57
CA ALA A 255 11.59 -1.25 -10.05
C ALA A 255 12.72 -1.75 -9.15
N GLU A 256 12.42 -1.98 -7.87
CA GLU A 256 13.34 -2.60 -6.94
C GLU A 256 13.32 -4.14 -6.97
N ARG A 257 12.15 -4.78 -7.06
CA ARG A 257 12.03 -6.25 -6.99
C ARG A 257 12.51 -6.97 -8.26
N VAL A 258 12.33 -6.37 -9.45
CA VAL A 258 12.80 -6.91 -10.74
C VAL A 258 14.31 -7.09 -10.80
N ARG A 259 15.07 -6.41 -9.93
CA ARG A 259 16.54 -6.49 -9.85
C ARG A 259 17.07 -7.22 -8.61
N GLY A 260 16.24 -7.96 -7.89
CA GLY A 260 16.67 -8.85 -6.80
C GLY A 260 17.61 -10.00 -7.22
N GLY A 261 18.08 -10.03 -8.48
CA GLY A 261 19.17 -10.87 -8.96
C GLY A 261 20.54 -10.20 -8.76
N GLU A 262 21.28 -10.74 -7.79
CA GLU A 262 22.74 -10.76 -7.64
C GLU A 262 23.56 -9.49 -7.31
N ASP A 263 23.17 -8.25 -7.63
CA ASP A 263 24.07 -7.09 -7.34
C ASP A 263 23.61 -6.19 -6.18
N ARG A 264 24.07 -6.54 -4.97
CA ARG A 264 24.02 -5.67 -3.78
C ARG A 264 25.16 -4.65 -3.82
N GLU A 265 24.96 -3.53 -4.52
CA GLU A 265 25.68 -2.31 -4.20
C GLU A 265 24.79 -1.28 -3.50
N MET A 266 25.38 -0.61 -2.51
CA MET A 266 24.74 0.27 -1.54
C MET A 266 24.38 1.66 -2.12
N GLY A 267 24.08 1.71 -3.42
CA GLY A 267 23.54 2.85 -4.15
C GLY A 267 22.36 2.35 -4.97
N GLY A 268 21.14 2.65 -4.53
CA GLY A 268 19.95 2.32 -5.31
C GLY A 268 20.00 3.02 -6.67
N ASP A 269 19.40 2.39 -7.67
CA ASP A 269 19.26 2.97 -9.01
C ASP A 269 18.73 4.42 -8.91
N PRO A 270 19.32 5.39 -9.61
CA PRO A 270 18.87 6.78 -9.59
C PRO A 270 17.38 6.92 -9.95
N ALA A 271 16.83 6.04 -10.79
CA ALA A 271 15.40 6.05 -11.12
C ALA A 271 14.52 5.66 -9.92
N VAL A 272 14.87 4.59 -9.20
CA VAL A 272 14.14 4.13 -7.99
C VAL A 272 14.25 5.18 -6.89
N SER A 273 15.44 5.73 -6.69
CA SER A 273 15.69 6.78 -5.70
C SER A 273 14.88 8.05 -6.00
N ALA A 274 14.86 8.52 -7.26
CA ALA A 274 14.07 9.67 -7.69
C ALA A 274 12.57 9.45 -7.49
N ALA A 275 12.11 8.24 -7.76
CA ALA A 275 10.69 7.91 -7.69
C ALA A 275 10.24 7.70 -6.22
N ALA A 276 11.11 7.17 -5.35
CA ALA A 276 10.93 7.18 -3.89
C ALA A 276 10.87 8.60 -3.31
N VAL A 277 11.74 9.50 -3.79
CA VAL A 277 11.71 10.94 -3.44
C VAL A 277 10.38 11.57 -3.85
N SER A 278 9.94 11.34 -5.09
CA SER A 278 8.65 11.84 -5.59
C SER A 278 7.48 11.35 -4.73
N SER A 279 7.46 10.06 -4.37
CA SER A 279 6.44 9.48 -3.49
C SER A 279 6.46 10.09 -2.09
N CYS A 280 7.65 10.29 -1.50
CA CYS A 280 7.80 10.95 -0.21
C CYS A 280 7.24 12.39 -0.26
N LEU A 281 7.62 13.18 -1.26
CA LEU A 281 7.16 14.57 -1.41
C LEU A 281 5.65 14.66 -1.63
N ARG A 282 5.07 13.77 -2.45
CA ARG A 282 3.60 13.70 -2.64
C ARG A 282 2.88 13.32 -1.36
N THR A 283 3.42 12.38 -0.59
CA THR A 283 2.82 11.96 0.68
C THR A 283 2.88 13.10 1.70
N VAL A 284 4.01 13.82 1.78
CA VAL A 284 4.14 15.02 2.62
C VAL A 284 3.13 16.10 2.19
N GLN A 285 3.02 16.39 0.89
CA GLN A 285 2.07 17.38 0.37
C GLN A 285 0.62 17.00 0.70
N ARG A 286 0.26 15.72 0.61
CA ARG A 286 -1.08 15.27 0.99
C ARG A 286 -1.29 15.40 2.50
N LEU A 287 -0.28 15.06 3.30
CA LEU A 287 -0.36 15.14 4.75
C LEU A 287 -0.50 16.60 5.22
N THR A 288 0.20 17.55 4.60
CA THR A 288 0.05 18.97 4.93
C THR A 288 -1.35 19.50 4.61
N GLN A 289 -1.95 19.07 3.50
CA GLN A 289 -3.35 19.41 3.17
C GLN A 289 -4.35 18.83 4.17
N LEU A 290 -4.08 17.65 4.76
CA LEU A 290 -4.97 17.02 5.72
C LEU A 290 -4.84 17.61 7.13
N TYR A 291 -3.67 18.14 7.47
CA TYR A 291 -3.33 18.64 8.80
C TYR A 291 -3.28 20.18 8.90
N CYS A 292 -3.63 20.91 7.84
CA CYS A 292 -3.62 22.38 7.84
C CYS A 292 -4.46 23.00 8.95
N ASP A 293 -5.52 22.31 9.37
CA ASP A 293 -6.46 22.77 10.39
C ASP A 293 -5.94 22.56 11.83
N LEU A 294 -4.80 21.87 12.03
CA LEU A 294 -4.28 21.55 13.36
C LEU A 294 -3.55 22.76 13.99
N PRO A 295 -3.78 23.06 15.28
CA PRO A 295 -3.10 24.16 15.97
C PRO A 295 -1.58 23.94 16.07
N SER A 296 -1.13 22.68 16.08
CA SER A 296 0.28 22.30 16.14
C SER A 296 0.93 22.12 14.76
N PHE A 297 0.29 22.59 13.68
CA PHE A 297 0.77 22.38 12.31
C PHE A 297 2.19 22.91 12.09
N ALA A 298 2.47 24.14 12.54
CA ALA A 298 3.79 24.77 12.37
C ALA A 298 4.90 23.95 13.04
N GLU A 299 4.65 23.45 14.25
CA GLU A 299 5.62 22.66 15.01
C GLU A 299 5.87 21.28 14.36
N LEU A 300 4.80 20.60 13.93
CA LEU A 300 4.88 19.27 13.32
C LEU A 300 5.66 19.28 12.00
N PHE A 301 5.49 20.30 11.17
CA PHE A 301 6.11 20.37 9.84
C PHE A 301 7.38 21.24 9.79
N SER A 302 7.80 21.85 10.90
CA SER A 302 8.99 22.70 11.00
C SER A 302 10.26 22.01 10.47
N ALA A 303 10.51 20.77 10.92
CA ALA A 303 11.67 19.98 10.52
C ALA A 303 11.64 19.59 9.04
N ILE A 304 10.45 19.22 8.53
CA ILE A 304 10.23 18.90 7.11
C ILE A 304 10.48 20.15 6.25
N ALA A 305 9.91 21.28 6.64
CA ALA A 305 10.08 22.56 5.94
C ALA A 305 11.55 22.98 5.89
N PHE A 306 12.28 22.86 7.00
CA PHE A 306 13.72 23.12 7.04
C PHE A 306 14.47 22.25 6.03
N ASN A 307 14.23 20.92 6.02
CA ASN A 307 14.88 20.01 5.09
C ASN A 307 14.60 20.36 3.62
N LEU A 308 13.35 20.70 3.29
CA LEU A 308 12.95 21.08 1.92
C LEU A 308 13.56 22.41 1.48
N GLN A 309 13.65 23.41 2.36
CA GLN A 309 14.29 24.70 2.04
C GLN A 309 15.76 24.54 1.67
N GLN A 310 16.48 23.62 2.32
CA GLN A 310 17.88 23.34 1.98
C GLN A 310 18.02 22.71 0.58
N LEU A 311 17.07 21.88 0.16
CA LEU A 311 17.05 21.31 -1.19
C LEU A 311 16.89 22.41 -2.26
N VAL A 312 15.95 23.34 -2.05
CA VAL A 312 15.67 24.44 -3.00
C VAL A 312 16.87 25.38 -3.14
N ARG A 313 17.56 25.70 -2.03
CA ARG A 313 18.76 26.56 -2.05
C ARG A 313 19.90 25.97 -2.88
N LYS A 314 20.02 24.64 -2.94
CA LYS A 314 21.02 23.96 -3.77
C LYS A 314 20.63 23.90 -5.24
N SER A 315 19.35 23.90 -5.59
CA SER A 315 18.90 23.94 -6.99
C SER A 315 19.14 25.28 -7.68
N LYS A 316 19.36 26.36 -6.92
CA LYS A 316 19.64 27.72 -7.44
C LYS A 316 21.13 28.05 -7.59
N LYS A 317 22.01 27.17 -7.12
CA LYS A 317 23.47 27.22 -7.34
C LYS A 317 23.83 26.22 -8.43
#